data_AF-A0A4R4CX29-F1
#
_entry.id   AF-A0A4R4CX29-F1
#
_cell.length_a   1.000
_cell.length_b   1.000
_cell.length_c   1.000
_cell.angle_alpha   90.00
_cell.angle_beta   90.00
_cell.angle_gamma   90.00
#
_symmetry.space_group_name_H-M   'P 1'
#
loop_
_entity.id
_entity.type
_entity.pdbx_description
1 polymer ?
#
loop_
_entity_poly.entity_id
_entity_poly.type
_entity_poly.pdbx_seq_one_letter_code
_entity_poly.pdbx_strand_id
1 'polypeptide(L)'
;MTDNYLIAKFGKRRHLEMLSNGSIYFNPISKCRTDITIYRGDNREGQVPIDPSSLKVLNKSGQNIFDYIPKPTTVMKSIVGDDSILLFCASMITKDILFYNDPNYIFADDYKLAIKEFGDYVLLFNSEELLELLRKAQINANPEFGFTSGPIIYRDLTDFSKEGDYQKAYNTTGSVLDPYFVKSDIYKTQNEWRLIIDGSYEPLPTNNDGSYIIKIDKMKWANLFDTKTFLDTFSIEI
;
A
#
# COMPACT_ATOMS: atom_id res chain seq x y z
N MET A 1 -2.10 3.52 -19.40
CA MET A 1 -3.53 3.27 -19.17
C MET A 1 -3.78 3.55 -17.71
N THR A 2 -4.61 4.53 -17.37
CA THR A 2 -5.06 4.73 -15.99
C THR A 2 -6.17 3.73 -15.77
N ASP A 3 -5.86 2.65 -15.08
CA ASP A 3 -6.89 1.70 -14.69
C ASP A 3 -7.82 2.38 -13.67
N ASN A 4 -9.09 2.46 -14.03
CA ASN A 4 -10.14 3.04 -13.20
C ASN A 4 -10.68 1.95 -12.28
N TYR A 5 -10.60 2.19 -10.97
CA TYR A 5 -11.01 1.26 -9.94
C TYR A 5 -12.00 1.93 -8.98
N LEU A 6 -12.96 1.15 -8.51
CA LEU A 6 -13.65 1.48 -7.29
C LEU A 6 -12.73 1.11 -6.11
N ILE A 7 -12.50 2.05 -5.20
CA ILE A 7 -11.66 1.87 -4.03
C ILE A 7 -12.44 2.15 -2.75
N ALA A 8 -12.18 1.34 -1.74
CA ALA A 8 -12.84 1.35 -0.44
C ALA A 8 -11.82 1.67 0.66
N LYS A 9 -12.02 2.80 1.35
CA LYS A 9 -11.21 3.17 2.53
C LYS A 9 -12.01 2.92 3.80
N PHE A 10 -11.52 2.01 4.62
CA PHE A 10 -12.12 1.66 5.91
C PHE A 10 -11.49 2.49 7.03
N GLY A 11 -12.28 2.88 8.03
CA GLY A 11 -11.77 3.63 9.18
C GLY A 11 -12.85 4.30 10.02
N LYS A 12 -12.44 5.33 10.77
CA LYS A 12 -13.36 6.15 11.57
C LYS A 12 -14.14 7.10 10.68
N ARG A 13 -15.46 7.19 10.90
CA ARG A 13 -16.39 8.08 10.18
C ARG A 13 -15.82 9.48 9.91
N ARG A 14 -15.37 10.18 10.95
CA ARG A 14 -14.82 11.54 10.86
C ARG A 14 -13.65 11.65 9.88
N HIS A 15 -12.75 10.66 9.86
CA HIS A 15 -11.58 10.69 8.97
C HIS A 15 -11.99 10.45 7.51
N LEU A 16 -13.00 9.61 7.29
CA LEU A 16 -13.55 9.34 5.97
C LEU A 16 -14.36 10.52 5.42
N GLU A 17 -15.09 11.23 6.28
CA GLU A 17 -15.75 12.49 5.93
C GLU A 17 -14.72 13.58 5.57
N MET A 18 -13.60 13.64 6.29
CA MET A 18 -12.48 14.53 5.93
C MET A 18 -11.89 14.17 4.56
N LEU A 19 -11.69 12.88 4.27
CA LEU A 19 -11.20 12.41 2.98
C LEU A 19 -12.16 12.78 1.84
N SER A 20 -13.45 12.49 2.00
CA SER A 20 -14.49 12.86 1.02
C SER A 20 -14.55 14.38 0.76
N ASN A 21 -14.33 15.19 1.80
CA ASN A 21 -14.24 16.64 1.70
C ASN A 21 -12.85 17.16 1.29
N GLY A 22 -11.98 16.29 0.80
CA GLY A 22 -10.73 16.65 0.15
C GLY A 22 -9.51 16.81 1.07
N SER A 23 -9.51 16.17 2.23
CA SER A 23 -8.32 16.09 3.10
C SER A 23 -7.74 14.68 3.09
N ILE A 24 -6.69 14.46 2.31
CA ILE A 24 -6.01 13.16 2.21
C ILE A 24 -4.89 13.13 3.24
N TYR A 25 -4.99 12.21 4.19
CA TYR A 25 -4.00 12.02 5.24
C TYR A 25 -3.04 10.89 4.86
N PHE A 26 -1.75 11.21 4.81
CA PHE A 26 -0.66 10.29 4.54
C PHE A 26 0.10 10.00 5.82
N ASN A 27 0.40 8.73 6.04
CA ASN A 27 1.24 8.29 7.15
C ASN A 27 2.65 7.97 6.67
N PRO A 28 3.68 8.19 7.50
CA PRO A 28 5.00 7.66 7.20
C PRO A 28 4.98 6.12 7.29
N ILE A 29 5.73 5.44 6.42
CA ILE A 29 5.80 3.97 6.36
C ILE A 29 6.25 3.34 7.68
N SER A 30 7.06 4.05 8.45
CA SER A 30 7.46 3.65 9.81
C SER A 30 6.28 3.32 10.71
N LYS A 31 5.12 3.98 10.56
CA LYS A 31 3.90 3.62 11.29
C LYS A 31 3.38 2.23 10.91
N CYS A 32 3.44 1.85 9.64
CA CYS A 32 3.07 0.49 9.20
C CYS A 32 4.04 -0.57 9.70
N ARG A 33 5.35 -0.26 9.73
CA ARG A 33 6.40 -1.18 10.20
C ARG A 33 6.38 -1.43 11.71
N THR A 34 5.88 -0.47 12.47
CA THR A 34 5.85 -0.50 13.95
C THR A 34 4.48 -0.86 14.52
N ASP A 35 3.42 -0.89 13.70
CA ASP A 35 2.11 -1.36 14.11
C ASP A 35 2.18 -2.85 14.42
N ILE A 36 1.82 -3.22 15.65
CA ILE A 36 1.88 -4.60 16.14
C ILE A 36 0.62 -5.41 15.80
N THR A 37 -0.39 -4.78 15.20
CA THR A 37 -1.63 -5.47 14.84
C THR A 37 -1.39 -6.36 13.62
N ILE A 38 -1.93 -7.58 13.67
CA ILE A 38 -1.74 -8.60 12.64
C ILE A 38 -2.30 -8.20 11.26
N TYR A 39 -3.19 -7.20 11.21
CA TYR A 39 -3.92 -6.83 10.00
C TYR A 39 -3.48 -5.47 9.43
N ARG A 40 -2.85 -4.57 10.21
CA ARG A 40 -2.27 -3.31 9.68
C ARG A 40 -0.75 -3.31 9.65
N GLY A 41 -0.13 -4.03 10.58
CA GLY A 41 1.31 -4.10 10.73
C GLY A 41 1.98 -4.99 9.70
N ASP A 42 2.99 -4.44 9.03
CA ASP A 42 3.93 -5.19 8.20
C ASP A 42 5.35 -4.64 8.45
N ASN A 43 6.15 -5.37 9.23
CA ASN A 43 7.51 -4.96 9.55
C ASN A 43 8.47 -5.03 8.34
N ARG A 44 8.03 -5.61 7.21
CA ARG A 44 8.76 -5.71 5.95
C ARG A 44 8.24 -4.75 4.88
N GLU A 45 7.32 -3.84 5.25
CA GLU A 45 6.72 -2.88 4.34
C GLU A 45 7.78 -2.08 3.56
N GLY A 46 7.75 -2.14 2.23
CA GLY A 46 8.72 -1.47 1.35
C GLY A 46 10.13 -2.05 1.34
N GLN A 47 10.34 -3.21 1.96
CA GLN A 47 11.65 -3.88 2.02
C GLN A 47 11.76 -5.02 1.00
N VAL A 48 12.98 -5.21 0.49
CA VAL A 48 13.34 -6.18 -0.55
C VAL A 48 14.08 -7.34 0.10
N PRO A 49 13.51 -8.56 0.18
CA PRO A 49 14.19 -9.71 0.78
C PRO A 49 15.39 -10.18 -0.05
N ILE A 50 16.56 -10.33 0.54
CA ILE A 50 17.74 -10.87 -0.14
C ILE A 50 17.87 -12.35 0.22
N ASP A 51 18.08 -13.21 -0.78
CA ASP A 51 18.41 -14.61 -0.54
C ASP A 51 19.69 -14.71 0.31
N PRO A 52 19.61 -15.16 1.57
CA PRO A 52 20.78 -15.26 2.42
C PRO A 52 21.81 -16.26 1.89
N SER A 53 21.39 -17.24 1.10
CA SER A 53 22.26 -18.24 0.48
C SER A 53 23.28 -17.59 -0.47
N SER A 54 22.87 -16.51 -1.15
CA SER A 54 23.69 -15.77 -2.10
C SER A 54 24.73 -14.85 -1.46
N LEU A 55 24.58 -14.53 -0.16
CA LEU A 55 25.41 -13.54 0.52
C LEU A 55 26.84 -14.00 0.75
N LYS A 56 27.76 -13.06 0.50
CA LYS A 56 29.18 -13.16 0.85
C LYS A 56 29.59 -11.92 1.63
N VAL A 57 30.24 -12.12 2.78
CA VAL A 57 30.85 -11.03 3.55
C VAL A 57 32.33 -11.33 3.61
N LEU A 58 33.14 -10.48 2.98
CA LEU A 58 34.57 -10.73 2.84
C LEU A 58 35.34 -10.03 3.96
N ASN A 59 36.28 -10.76 4.58
CA ASN A 59 37.26 -10.14 5.48
C ASN A 59 38.33 -9.36 4.68
N LYS A 60 39.26 -8.70 5.38
CA LYS A 60 40.38 -7.97 4.74
C LYS A 60 41.26 -8.84 3.84
N SER A 61 41.24 -10.16 4.04
CA SER A 61 41.98 -11.14 3.25
C SER A 61 41.16 -11.75 2.11
N GLY A 62 39.92 -11.29 1.88
CA GLY A 62 39.04 -11.77 0.81
C GLY A 62 38.32 -13.09 1.10
N GLN A 63 38.40 -13.62 2.33
CA GLN A 63 37.71 -14.85 2.71
C GLN A 63 36.27 -14.56 3.14
N ASN A 64 35.33 -15.42 2.75
CA ASN A 64 33.94 -15.31 3.14
C ASN A 64 33.77 -15.68 4.62
N ILE A 65 33.33 -14.73 5.43
CA ILE A 65 33.15 -14.89 6.88
C ILE A 65 32.05 -15.92 7.18
N PHE A 66 31.03 -16.02 6.32
CA PHE A 66 29.94 -16.98 6.49
C PHE A 66 30.34 -18.45 6.29
N ASP A 67 31.59 -18.73 5.88
CA ASP A 67 32.11 -20.10 5.87
C ASP A 67 32.46 -20.58 7.28
N TYR A 68 32.55 -19.66 8.26
CA TYR A 68 32.99 -19.92 9.63
C TYR A 68 31.94 -19.57 10.69
N ILE A 69 30.89 -18.83 10.32
CA ILE A 69 29.79 -18.45 11.22
C ILE A 69 28.43 -18.70 10.54
N PRO A 70 27.35 -18.93 11.30
CA PRO A 70 26.02 -19.09 10.73
C PRO A 70 25.60 -17.90 9.88
N LYS A 71 25.01 -18.18 8.71
CA LYS A 71 24.35 -17.17 7.89
C LYS A 71 23.07 -16.67 8.58
N PRO A 72 22.68 -15.41 8.35
CA PRO A 72 21.37 -14.93 8.76
C PRO A 72 20.27 -15.74 8.06
N THR A 73 19.16 -15.99 8.75
CA THR A 73 17.99 -16.68 8.19
C THR A 73 17.15 -15.77 7.31
N THR A 74 17.25 -14.45 7.51
CA THR A 74 16.52 -13.43 6.76
C THR A 74 17.39 -12.20 6.59
N VAL A 75 17.44 -11.64 5.38
CA VAL A 75 18.08 -10.36 5.10
C VAL A 75 17.12 -9.53 4.28
N MET A 76 16.94 -8.27 4.67
CA MET A 76 16.08 -7.31 3.99
C MET A 76 16.91 -6.12 3.57
N LYS A 77 16.62 -5.57 2.40
CA LYS A 77 17.19 -4.33 1.87
C LYS A 77 16.12 -3.25 1.84
N SER A 78 16.48 -2.05 2.26
CA SER A 78 15.63 -0.86 2.21
C SER A 78 16.42 0.34 1.72
N ILE A 79 15.72 1.43 1.40
CA ILE A 79 16.35 2.72 1.10
C ILE A 79 16.72 3.39 2.42
N VAL A 80 17.89 4.01 2.50
CA VAL A 80 18.30 4.74 3.71
C VAL A 80 17.36 5.93 3.93
N GLY A 81 16.77 6.02 5.12
CA GLY A 81 15.84 7.10 5.48
C GLY A 81 14.42 6.91 4.96
N ASP A 82 14.06 5.73 4.45
CA ASP A 82 12.75 5.46 3.88
C ASP A 82 11.58 5.48 4.87
N ASP A 83 11.87 5.46 6.18
CA ASP A 83 10.87 5.53 7.25
C ASP A 83 9.95 6.75 7.17
N SER A 84 10.35 7.82 6.46
CA SER A 84 9.54 9.02 6.23
C SER A 84 8.67 8.97 4.97
N ILE A 85 8.75 7.92 4.15
CA ILE A 85 7.94 7.81 2.92
C ILE A 85 6.46 7.82 3.28
N LEU A 86 5.72 8.71 2.64
CA LEU A 86 4.33 9.00 2.94
C LEU A 86 3.39 8.16 2.08
N LEU A 87 2.55 7.36 2.74
CA LEU A 87 1.62 6.44 2.09
C LEU A 87 0.16 6.69 2.48
N PHE A 88 -0.71 6.47 1.50
CA PHE A 88 -2.14 6.29 1.63
C PHE A 88 -2.52 4.96 0.99
N CYS A 89 -3.30 4.15 1.69
CA CYS A 89 -3.73 2.84 1.19
C CYS A 89 -5.25 2.71 1.26
N ALA A 90 -5.85 2.02 0.29
CA ALA A 90 -7.26 1.65 0.26
C ALA A 90 -7.39 0.22 -0.28
N SER A 91 -8.55 -0.40 -0.13
CA SER A 91 -8.84 -1.69 -0.76
C SER A 91 -9.44 -1.47 -2.14
N MET A 92 -8.97 -2.21 -3.14
CA MET A 92 -9.46 -2.16 -4.51
C MET A 92 -10.59 -3.18 -4.68
N ILE A 93 -11.66 -2.79 -5.38
CA ILE A 93 -12.76 -3.71 -5.67
C ILE A 93 -12.50 -4.38 -7.02
N THR A 94 -11.98 -5.61 -6.98
CA THR A 94 -11.70 -6.44 -8.18
C THR A 94 -12.27 -7.84 -8.01
N LYS A 95 -12.25 -8.62 -9.10
CA LYS A 95 -12.63 -10.04 -9.09
C LYS A 95 -11.90 -10.89 -8.05
N ASP A 96 -10.73 -10.46 -7.59
CA ASP A 96 -9.90 -11.23 -6.66
C ASP A 96 -10.48 -11.26 -5.24
N ILE A 97 -11.41 -10.36 -4.92
CA ILE A 97 -12.14 -10.31 -3.65
C ILE A 97 -13.65 -10.53 -3.81
N LEU A 98 -14.09 -10.91 -5.01
CA LEU A 98 -15.47 -11.15 -5.33
C LEU A 98 -15.72 -12.63 -5.58
N PHE A 99 -16.91 -13.07 -5.19
CA PHE A 99 -17.45 -14.40 -5.43
C PHE A 99 -18.71 -14.27 -6.28
N TYR A 100 -18.83 -15.10 -7.32
CA TYR A 100 -20.02 -15.14 -8.16
C TYR A 100 -21.12 -15.96 -7.47
N ASN A 101 -22.23 -15.28 -7.19
CA ASN A 101 -23.45 -15.80 -6.61
C ASN A 101 -24.64 -15.37 -7.49
N ASP A 102 -24.86 -16.15 -8.56
CA ASP A 102 -25.83 -15.90 -9.64
C ASP A 102 -27.13 -15.20 -9.18
N PRO A 103 -27.50 -14.03 -9.76
CA PRO A 103 -26.88 -13.34 -10.91
C PRO A 103 -25.78 -12.33 -10.55
N ASN A 104 -25.32 -12.31 -9.29
CA ASN A 104 -24.53 -11.22 -8.75
C ASN A 104 -23.09 -11.62 -8.43
N TYR A 105 -22.19 -10.65 -8.42
CA TYR A 105 -20.95 -10.75 -7.64
C TYR A 105 -21.16 -10.15 -6.26
N ILE A 106 -20.69 -10.85 -5.22
CA ILE A 106 -20.66 -10.40 -3.82
C ILE A 106 -19.24 -10.48 -3.28
N PHE A 107 -18.95 -9.86 -2.13
CA PHE A 107 -17.65 -10.05 -1.49
C PHE A 107 -17.44 -11.49 -1.02
N ALA A 108 -16.22 -12.00 -1.22
CA ALA A 108 -15.79 -13.27 -0.64
C ALA A 108 -15.70 -13.21 0.89
N ASP A 109 -15.95 -14.31 1.58
CA ASP A 109 -16.02 -14.32 3.05
C ASP A 109 -14.66 -14.04 3.72
N ASP A 110 -13.57 -14.50 3.11
CA ASP A 110 -12.21 -14.22 3.58
C ASP A 110 -11.86 -12.72 3.49
N TYR A 111 -12.29 -12.04 2.42
CA TYR A 111 -12.20 -10.59 2.31
C TYR A 111 -12.98 -9.88 3.43
N LYS A 112 -14.25 -10.26 3.65
CA LYS A 112 -15.09 -9.68 4.71
C LYS A 112 -14.45 -9.84 6.08
N LEU A 113 -13.90 -11.01 6.37
CA LEU A 113 -13.20 -11.31 7.63
C LEU A 113 -11.92 -10.50 7.80
N ALA A 114 -11.15 -10.29 6.73
CA ALA A 114 -9.90 -9.53 6.78
C ALA A 114 -10.14 -8.03 6.97
N ILE A 115 -11.17 -7.46 6.32
CA ILE A 115 -11.33 -6.00 6.22
C ILE A 115 -12.16 -5.40 7.36
N LYS A 116 -13.01 -6.18 8.04
CA LYS A 116 -13.87 -5.70 9.14
C LYS A 116 -13.08 -5.05 10.30
N GLU A 117 -11.84 -5.47 10.51
CA GLU A 117 -10.97 -4.97 11.59
C GLU A 117 -10.41 -3.56 11.31
N PHE A 118 -10.52 -3.07 10.06
CA PHE A 118 -9.96 -1.79 9.65
C PHE A 118 -10.78 -0.58 10.12
N GLY A 119 -12.09 -0.74 10.33
CA GLY A 119 -12.94 0.29 10.93
C GLY A 119 -14.42 0.11 10.68
N ASP A 120 -15.23 0.81 11.46
CA ASP A 120 -16.69 0.67 11.47
C ASP A 120 -17.39 1.33 10.27
N TYR A 121 -16.66 2.15 9.51
CA TYR A 121 -17.17 2.83 8.32
C TYR A 121 -16.26 2.61 7.13
N VAL A 122 -16.84 2.72 5.94
CA VAL A 122 -16.14 2.63 4.66
C VAL A 122 -16.56 3.76 3.73
N LEU A 123 -15.56 4.42 3.14
CA LEU A 123 -15.76 5.35 2.04
C LEU A 123 -15.48 4.63 0.73
N LEU A 124 -16.48 4.53 -0.12
CA LEU A 124 -16.37 3.98 -1.47
C LEU A 124 -16.27 5.13 -2.46
N PHE A 125 -15.22 5.15 -3.28
CA PHE A 125 -14.97 6.24 -4.21
C PHE A 125 -14.16 5.79 -5.41
N ASN A 126 -14.14 6.63 -6.44
CA ASN A 126 -13.48 6.35 -7.69
C ASN A 126 -11.98 6.74 -7.65
N SER A 127 -11.08 5.84 -8.06
CA SER A 127 -9.64 6.09 -8.06
C SER A 127 -9.23 7.17 -9.07
N GLU A 128 -9.87 7.21 -10.24
CA GLU A 128 -9.58 8.18 -11.30
C GLU A 128 -9.91 9.61 -10.82
N GLU A 129 -11.06 9.81 -10.18
CA GLU A 129 -11.41 11.11 -9.58
C GLU A 129 -10.38 11.54 -8.54
N LEU A 130 -10.01 10.66 -7.60
CA LEU A 130 -8.99 10.97 -6.59
C LEU A 130 -7.68 11.43 -7.25
N LEU A 131 -7.22 10.69 -8.26
CA LEU A 131 -5.96 10.98 -8.95
C LEU A 131 -6.04 12.27 -9.78
N GLU A 132 -7.17 12.56 -10.42
CA GLU A 132 -7.39 13.84 -11.10
C GLU A 132 -7.35 15.02 -10.14
N LEU A 133 -8.01 14.91 -8.98
CA LEU A 133 -8.02 15.94 -7.97
C LEU A 133 -6.63 16.15 -7.35
N LEU A 134 -5.85 15.08 -7.17
CA LEU A 134 -4.44 15.15 -6.77
C LEU A 134 -3.57 15.87 -7.82
N ARG A 135 -3.73 15.55 -9.11
CA ARG A 135 -3.01 16.25 -10.20
C ARG A 135 -3.33 17.74 -10.21
N LYS A 136 -4.58 18.13 -9.96
CA LYS A 136 -4.97 19.55 -9.84
C LYS A 136 -4.30 20.22 -8.64
N ALA A 137 -4.27 19.55 -7.49
CA ALA A 137 -3.58 20.06 -6.31
C ALA A 137 -2.07 20.21 -6.53
N GLN A 138 -1.47 19.32 -7.32
CA GLN A 138 -0.04 19.35 -7.66
C GLN A 138 0.37 20.62 -8.42
N ILE A 139 -0.46 21.12 -9.35
CA ILE A 139 -0.13 22.26 -10.23
C ILE A 139 0.27 23.53 -9.46
N ASN A 140 -0.34 23.76 -8.30
CA ASN A 140 -0.12 24.97 -7.49
C ASN A 140 0.49 24.65 -6.11
N ALA A 141 1.05 23.46 -5.95
CA ALA A 141 1.58 23.01 -4.67
C ALA A 141 2.86 23.77 -4.30
N ASN A 142 2.97 24.15 -3.02
CA ASN A 142 4.20 24.66 -2.44
C ASN A 142 4.39 24.06 -1.04
N PRO A 143 5.41 23.20 -0.81
CA PRO A 143 6.38 22.75 -1.80
C PRO A 143 5.75 21.90 -2.91
N GLU A 144 6.43 21.83 -4.06
CA GLU A 144 6.03 20.94 -5.14
C GLU A 144 6.14 19.47 -4.67
N PHE A 145 5.18 18.64 -5.05
CA PHE A 145 5.20 17.22 -4.74
C PHE A 145 5.00 16.36 -5.98
N GLY A 146 5.54 15.16 -5.95
CA GLY A 146 5.26 14.08 -6.88
C GLY A 146 4.43 12.99 -6.20
N PHE A 147 3.80 12.14 -7.00
CA PHE A 147 3.12 10.96 -6.47
C PHE A 147 3.15 9.80 -7.46
N THR A 148 3.03 8.58 -6.92
CA THR A 148 2.83 7.35 -7.68
C THR A 148 1.75 6.51 -7.01
N SER A 149 1.06 5.69 -7.79
CA SER A 149 -0.02 4.86 -7.26
C SER A 149 -0.22 3.60 -8.06
N GLY A 150 -0.73 2.55 -7.41
CA GLY A 150 -1.00 1.29 -8.06
C GLY A 150 -1.45 0.20 -7.09
N PRO A 151 -1.88 -0.95 -7.64
CA PRO A 151 -2.19 -2.14 -6.86
C PRO A 151 -0.90 -2.72 -6.24
N ILE A 152 -1.06 -3.40 -5.11
CA ILE A 152 0.01 -4.18 -4.49
C ILE A 152 0.20 -5.52 -5.22
N ILE A 153 1.45 -5.87 -5.50
CA ILE A 153 1.89 -7.18 -5.95
C ILE A 153 2.11 -8.06 -4.71
N TYR A 154 1.35 -9.15 -4.62
CA TYR A 154 1.46 -10.11 -3.52
C TYR A 154 2.35 -11.29 -3.90
N ARG A 155 3.24 -11.70 -3.00
CA ARG A 155 4.15 -12.85 -3.22
C ARG A 155 4.61 -13.50 -1.93
N ASP A 156 5.10 -14.73 -2.04
CA ASP A 156 5.94 -15.32 -0.98
C ASP A 156 7.30 -14.57 -0.95
N LEU A 157 7.65 -14.02 0.21
CA LEU A 157 8.89 -13.27 0.43
C LEU A 157 10.10 -14.19 0.70
N THR A 158 9.87 -15.50 0.82
CA THR A 158 10.90 -16.53 1.03
C THR A 158 11.20 -17.31 -0.24
N ASP A 159 10.37 -17.17 -1.29
CA ASP A 159 10.59 -17.82 -2.57
C ASP A 159 11.57 -17.02 -3.45
N PHE A 160 12.81 -17.53 -3.49
CA PHE A 160 13.89 -17.06 -4.36
C PHE A 160 14.11 -17.97 -5.58
N SER A 161 13.29 -19.02 -5.77
CA SER A 161 13.51 -20.05 -6.81
C SER A 161 13.37 -19.53 -8.25
N LYS A 162 12.76 -18.36 -8.42
CA LYS A 162 12.59 -17.68 -9.71
C LYS A 162 13.17 -16.27 -9.65
N GLU A 163 14.48 -16.15 -9.72
CA GLU A 163 15.19 -14.84 -9.74
C GLU A 163 14.60 -13.85 -10.76
N GLY A 164 14.12 -14.34 -11.90
CA GLY A 164 13.44 -13.52 -12.92
C GLY A 164 12.13 -12.90 -12.42
N ASP A 165 11.34 -13.61 -11.62
CA ASP A 165 10.11 -13.10 -11.00
C ASP A 165 10.41 -12.25 -9.76
N TYR A 166 11.55 -12.51 -9.11
CA TYR A 166 12.10 -11.69 -8.05
C TYR A 166 12.38 -10.27 -8.53
N GLN A 167 13.27 -10.11 -9.52
CA GLN A 167 13.64 -8.80 -10.02
C GLN A 167 12.47 -8.08 -10.69
N LYS A 168 11.58 -8.80 -11.40
CA LYS A 168 10.41 -8.20 -12.04
C LYS A 168 9.45 -7.56 -11.04
N ALA A 169 9.15 -8.23 -9.92
CA ALA A 169 8.22 -7.67 -8.93
C ALA A 169 8.76 -6.38 -8.28
N TYR A 170 10.04 -6.38 -7.90
CA TYR A 170 10.67 -5.26 -7.17
C TYR A 170 11.26 -4.16 -8.07
N ASN A 171 11.15 -4.30 -9.39
CA ASN A 171 11.67 -3.36 -10.39
C ASN A 171 10.75 -3.33 -11.63
N THR A 172 9.43 -3.31 -11.39
CA THR A 172 8.39 -3.37 -12.43
C THR A 172 8.49 -2.18 -13.39
N THR A 173 8.75 -0.98 -12.88
CA THR A 173 8.84 0.26 -13.65
C THR A 173 10.27 0.78 -13.77
N GLY A 174 11.19 0.25 -12.97
CA GLY A 174 12.54 0.81 -12.81
C GLY A 174 12.62 1.90 -11.74
N SER A 175 11.50 2.19 -11.07
CA SER A 175 11.44 3.18 -10.00
C SER A 175 12.02 2.61 -8.71
N VAL A 176 12.73 3.45 -7.96
CA VAL A 176 13.15 3.14 -6.58
C VAL A 176 11.96 2.90 -5.64
N LEU A 177 10.76 3.32 -6.05
CA LEU A 177 9.52 3.12 -5.29
C LEU A 177 8.81 1.78 -5.60
N ASP A 178 9.26 1.01 -6.59
CA ASP A 178 8.64 -0.27 -6.94
C ASP A 178 8.52 -1.24 -5.75
N PRO A 179 9.52 -1.37 -4.85
CA PRO A 179 9.40 -2.23 -3.67
C PRO A 179 8.26 -1.90 -2.71
N TYR A 180 7.79 -0.65 -2.72
CA TYR A 180 6.68 -0.20 -1.88
C TYR A 180 5.32 -0.59 -2.46
N PHE A 181 5.30 -1.25 -3.61
CA PHE A 181 4.11 -1.88 -4.18
C PHE A 181 4.17 -3.40 -4.10
N VAL A 182 5.00 -3.97 -3.23
CA VAL A 182 5.12 -5.41 -3.03
C VAL A 182 4.87 -5.78 -1.57
N LYS A 183 4.03 -6.79 -1.33
CA LYS A 183 3.74 -7.33 0.00
C LYS A 183 3.80 -8.85 0.04
N SER A 184 3.90 -9.39 1.25
CA SER A 184 3.68 -10.81 1.48
C SER A 184 2.25 -11.22 1.10
N ASP A 185 2.13 -12.37 0.45
CA ASP A 185 0.87 -13.01 0.08
C ASP A 185 -0.07 -13.31 1.25
N ILE A 186 0.42 -13.34 2.48
CA ILE A 186 -0.43 -13.43 3.69
C ILE A 186 -1.42 -12.26 3.78
N TYR A 187 -1.11 -11.11 3.16
CA TYR A 187 -1.95 -9.92 3.15
C TYR A 187 -2.82 -9.81 1.89
N LYS A 188 -2.82 -10.81 1.00
CA LYS A 188 -3.49 -10.74 -0.31
C LYS A 188 -4.99 -10.42 -0.24
N THR A 189 -5.65 -10.88 0.83
CA THR A 189 -7.09 -10.66 1.06
C THR A 189 -7.43 -9.20 1.35
N GLN A 190 -6.44 -8.32 1.58
CA GLN A 190 -6.70 -6.88 1.71
C GLN A 190 -6.93 -6.21 0.34
N ASN A 191 -6.43 -6.84 -0.73
CA ASN A 191 -6.47 -6.36 -2.10
C ASN A 191 -6.13 -4.87 -2.21
N GLU A 192 -4.97 -4.53 -1.68
CA GLU A 192 -4.56 -3.17 -1.40
C GLU A 192 -4.18 -2.43 -2.69
N TRP A 193 -4.62 -1.19 -2.75
CA TRP A 193 -4.14 -0.16 -3.66
C TRP A 193 -3.46 0.93 -2.85
N ARG A 194 -2.32 1.41 -3.34
CA ARG A 194 -1.48 2.37 -2.64
C ARG A 194 -1.25 3.62 -3.46
N LEU A 195 -1.11 4.72 -2.74
CA LEU A 195 -0.66 6.01 -3.22
C LEU A 195 0.52 6.45 -2.35
N ILE A 196 1.62 6.79 -2.97
CA ILE A 196 2.84 7.30 -2.33
C ILE A 196 3.05 8.72 -2.80
N ILE A 197 3.40 9.62 -1.88
CA ILE A 197 3.76 11.00 -2.17
C ILE A 197 5.14 11.31 -1.63
N ASP A 198 5.83 12.24 -2.29
CA ASP A 198 7.04 12.86 -1.77
C ASP A 198 7.20 14.26 -2.39
N GLY A 199 8.06 15.09 -1.81
CA GLY A 199 8.39 16.38 -2.39
C GLY A 199 9.24 16.21 -3.65
N SER A 200 8.97 17.02 -4.69
CA SER A 200 9.68 16.92 -5.98
C SER A 200 11.16 17.26 -5.86
N TYR A 201 11.49 18.25 -5.02
CA TYR A 201 12.85 18.77 -4.85
C TYR A 201 13.27 18.93 -3.38
N GLU A 202 12.30 19.19 -2.50
CA GLU A 202 12.52 19.39 -1.06
C GLU A 202 11.51 18.56 -0.26
N PRO A 203 11.86 18.10 0.95
CA PRO A 203 10.94 17.31 1.77
C PRO A 203 9.62 18.02 2.07
N LEU A 204 8.52 17.28 2.10
CA LEU A 204 7.22 17.82 2.50
C LEU A 204 7.22 18.21 3.99
N PRO A 205 6.53 19.30 4.39
CA PRO A 205 6.50 19.77 5.76
C PRO A 205 5.57 18.88 6.60
N THR A 206 6.11 17.76 7.08
CA THR A 206 5.38 16.79 7.89
C THR A 206 5.08 17.32 9.31
N ASN A 207 4.01 16.80 9.90
CA ASN A 207 3.68 17.01 11.31
C ASN A 207 4.71 16.31 12.22
N ASN A 208 4.66 16.58 13.53
CA ASN A 208 5.56 15.96 14.51
C ASN A 208 5.52 14.41 14.52
N ASP A 209 4.43 13.81 14.05
CA ASP A 209 4.27 12.35 13.93
C ASP A 209 4.67 11.81 12.55
N GLY A 210 5.34 12.63 11.74
CA GLY A 210 5.76 12.34 10.37
C GLY A 210 4.62 12.32 9.35
N SER A 211 3.38 12.59 9.73
CA SER A 211 2.25 12.59 8.80
C SER A 211 2.16 13.85 7.96
N TYR A 212 1.44 13.78 6.84
CA TYR A 212 1.17 14.94 5.99
C TYR A 212 -0.25 14.94 5.45
N ILE A 213 -0.82 16.13 5.21
CA ILE A 213 -2.16 16.27 4.63
C ILE A 213 -2.06 17.02 3.32
N ILE A 214 -2.51 16.38 2.25
CA ILE A 214 -2.77 17.07 0.98
C ILE A 214 -4.23 17.52 0.98
N LYS A 215 -4.45 18.76 0.57
CA LYS A 215 -5.77 19.32 0.28
C LYS A 215 -6.06 19.18 -1.21
N ILE A 216 -7.20 18.57 -1.51
CA ILE A 216 -7.79 18.48 -2.84
C ILE A 216 -9.21 19.03 -2.79
N ASP A 217 -9.86 19.17 -3.95
CA ASP A 217 -11.28 19.50 -3.97
C ASP A 217 -12.12 18.35 -3.38
N LYS A 218 -13.37 18.66 -3.01
CA LYS A 218 -14.34 17.65 -2.57
C LYS A 218 -14.60 16.61 -3.66
N MET A 219 -14.55 15.34 -3.29
CA MET A 219 -14.89 14.22 -4.18
C MET A 219 -16.40 14.20 -4.44
N LYS A 220 -16.79 14.10 -5.71
CA LYS A 220 -18.18 14.06 -6.15
C LYS A 220 -18.74 12.64 -6.09
N TRP A 221 -17.91 11.63 -6.35
CA TRP A 221 -18.33 10.23 -6.41
C TRP A 221 -17.83 9.42 -5.21
N ALA A 222 -17.94 10.01 -4.01
CA ALA A 222 -17.59 9.36 -2.75
C ALA A 222 -18.83 9.12 -1.89
N ASN A 223 -19.06 7.87 -1.47
CA ASN A 223 -20.20 7.47 -0.66
C ASN A 223 -19.73 6.78 0.62
N LEU A 224 -20.31 7.17 1.75
CA LEU A 224 -19.95 6.67 3.08
C LEU A 224 -20.99 5.68 3.57
N PHE A 225 -20.54 4.52 4.04
CA PHE A 225 -21.38 3.45 4.55
C PHE A 225 -20.90 2.98 5.92
N ASP A 226 -21.80 2.38 6.68
CA ASP A 226 -21.44 1.46 7.76
C ASP A 226 -20.74 0.22 7.15
N THR A 227 -19.62 -0.22 7.74
CA THR A 227 -18.80 -1.30 7.18
C THR A 227 -19.56 -2.61 7.10
N LYS A 228 -20.31 -2.98 8.14
CA LYS A 228 -21.06 -4.24 8.16
C LYS A 228 -22.12 -4.23 7.05
N THR A 229 -22.89 -3.16 6.99
CA THR A 229 -23.92 -2.98 5.97
C THR A 229 -23.32 -3.07 4.57
N PHE A 230 -22.24 -2.34 4.30
CA PHE A 230 -21.54 -2.39 3.02
C PHE A 230 -21.08 -3.81 2.65
N LEU A 231 -20.44 -4.53 3.57
CA LEU A 231 -19.94 -5.88 3.31
C LEU A 231 -21.06 -6.91 3.07
N ASP A 232 -22.21 -6.73 3.72
CA ASP A 232 -23.33 -7.67 3.63
C ASP A 232 -24.25 -7.39 2.43
N THR A 233 -24.35 -6.13 1.98
CA THR A 233 -25.31 -5.73 0.93
C THR A 233 -24.67 -5.35 -0.40
N PHE A 234 -23.35 -5.20 -0.49
CA PHE A 234 -22.70 -4.87 -1.75
C PHE A 234 -22.85 -6.02 -2.75
N SER A 235 -23.39 -5.70 -3.92
CA SER A 235 -23.50 -6.63 -5.04
C SER A 235 -23.29 -5.90 -6.37
N ILE A 236 -22.72 -6.61 -7.34
CA ILE A 236 -22.61 -6.15 -8.73
C ILE A 236 -23.47 -7.09 -9.59
N GLU A 237 -24.52 -6.54 -10.20
CA GLU A 237 -25.37 -7.24 -11.17
C GLU A 237 -24.65 -7.37 -12.53
N ILE A 238 -24.95 -8.45 -13.27
CA ILE A 238 -24.45 -8.73 -14.63
C ILE A 238 -25.55 -8.49 -15.66
#